data_AF-A0A084CM10-F1
#
_entry.id   AF-A0A084CM10-F1
#
_cell.length_a   1.000
_cell.length_b   1.000
_cell.length_c   1.000
_cell.angle_alpha   90.00
_cell.angle_beta   90.00
_cell.angle_gamma   90.00
#
_symmetry.space_group_name_H-M   'P 1'
#
loop_
_entity.id
_entity.type
_entity.pdbx_description
1 polymer ?
#
loop_
_entity_poly.entity_id
_entity_poly.type
_entity_poly.pdbx_seq_one_letter_code
_entity_poly.pdbx_strand_id
1 'polypeptide(L)'
;MSDGEIPAKMVLSIISFSIPAMGLLMLPLSLYIGILLTFGRLYAESEITVMNATGIGNAFLMRAALYLAVITASVAAFNSFWLAPWSADKEAQLMEQLASENNVDLVKKGSFHRTPDGSSVIFIDEIQEKKLKNVFIAQIRPKNSTLPSILFSNSGDIKITSDGRQVITMYQGRRYEGVPTRVDYRITKFDEYEGVIGQRGTKRKGRAWEAIPTLELLSNPVAQARAELQWRISLVLSIPLLTILVVPLATVNSRQGRFGKIGPAILVYLAYFLSISAIKSAIEDSSIFSFIGMWPVNIILFIAAVGINILDSTPVRKFKDKIRYKRIAN
;
A
#
# COMPACT_ATOMS: atom_id res chain seq x y z
N MET A 1 -8.05 9.55 29.19
CA MET A 1 -7.43 9.15 27.91
C MET A 1 -7.38 7.63 27.90
N SER A 2 -8.46 6.98 27.51
CA SER A 2 -8.43 5.57 27.11
C SER A 2 -8.93 5.58 25.68
N ASP A 3 -7.99 5.67 24.74
CA ASP A 3 -8.26 5.33 23.34
C ASP A 3 -8.95 3.97 23.33
N GLY A 4 -9.95 3.79 22.46
CA GLY A 4 -10.72 2.55 22.36
C GLY A 4 -9.80 1.34 22.35
N GLU A 5 -9.92 0.52 23.40
CA GLU A 5 -9.15 -0.72 23.52
C GLU A 5 -9.68 -1.70 22.47
N ILE A 6 -9.12 -1.62 21.25
CA ILE A 6 -9.17 -2.73 20.33
C ILE A 6 -8.57 -3.92 21.09
N PRO A 7 -9.32 -5.01 21.30
CA PRO A 7 -8.85 -6.13 22.11
C PRO A 7 -7.45 -6.58 21.62
N ALA A 8 -6.50 -6.82 22.53
CA ALA A 8 -5.13 -7.18 22.15
C ALA A 8 -5.07 -8.37 21.18
N LYS A 9 -6.00 -9.32 21.32
CA LYS A 9 -6.21 -10.47 20.41
C LYS A 9 -6.53 -10.03 18.97
N MET A 10 -7.25 -8.93 18.81
CA MET A 10 -7.66 -8.39 17.53
C MET A 10 -6.52 -7.61 16.86
N VAL A 11 -5.74 -6.82 17.61
CA VAL A 11 -4.51 -6.19 17.10
C VAL A 11 -3.55 -7.27 16.58
N LEU A 12 -3.36 -8.35 17.34
CA LEU A 12 -2.54 -9.48 16.91
C LEU A 12 -3.07 -10.15 15.62
N SER A 13 -4.39 -10.26 15.49
CA SER A 13 -5.03 -10.82 14.30
C SER A 13 -4.81 -9.93 13.07
N ILE A 14 -4.98 -8.60 13.20
CA ILE A 14 -4.74 -7.63 12.11
C ILE A 14 -3.28 -7.71 11.66
N ILE A 15 -2.34 -7.66 12.60
CA ILE A 15 -0.90 -7.75 12.28
C ILE A 15 -0.59 -9.05 11.56
N SER A 16 -1.18 -10.18 12.00
CA SER A 16 -0.99 -11.48 11.37
C SER A 16 -1.50 -11.48 9.93
N PHE A 17 -2.63 -10.82 9.64
CA PHE A 17 -3.16 -10.68 8.30
C PHE A 17 -2.37 -9.70 7.41
N SER A 18 -1.57 -8.80 7.99
CA SER A 18 -0.68 -7.93 7.21
C SER A 18 0.67 -8.60 6.83
N ILE A 19 1.04 -9.72 7.47
CA ILE A 19 2.32 -10.43 7.20
C ILE A 19 2.43 -10.86 5.72
N PRO A 20 1.42 -11.49 5.09
CA PRO A 20 1.50 -11.87 3.68
C PRO A 20 1.76 -10.68 2.75
N ALA A 21 1.17 -9.52 3.04
CA ALA A 21 1.37 -8.30 2.27
C ALA A 21 2.81 -7.79 2.38
N MET A 22 3.39 -7.79 3.59
CA MET A 22 4.82 -7.49 3.77
C MET A 22 5.73 -8.49 3.05
N GLY A 23 5.35 -9.78 3.07
CA GLY A 23 6.07 -10.87 2.40
C GLY A 23 6.25 -10.65 0.90
N LEU A 24 5.33 -9.94 0.24
CA LEU A 24 5.43 -9.63 -1.19
C LEU A 24 6.67 -8.81 -1.55
N LEU A 25 7.08 -7.89 -0.68
CA LEU A 25 8.26 -7.04 -0.88
C LEU A 25 9.50 -7.60 -0.17
N MET A 26 9.31 -8.29 0.95
CA MET A 26 10.42 -8.83 1.75
C MET A 26 11.07 -10.06 1.12
N LEU A 27 10.30 -10.92 0.42
CA LEU A 27 10.86 -12.12 -0.21
C LEU A 27 11.92 -11.79 -1.28
N PRO A 28 11.65 -10.94 -2.29
CA PRO A 28 12.68 -10.52 -3.26
C PRO A 28 13.87 -9.83 -2.58
N LEU A 29 13.62 -8.95 -1.61
CA LEU A 29 14.67 -8.24 -0.87
C LEU A 29 15.59 -9.20 -0.13
N SER A 30 15.02 -10.18 0.57
CA SER A 30 15.76 -11.14 1.39
C SER A 30 16.72 -11.97 0.54
N LEU A 31 16.27 -12.45 -0.62
CA LEU A 31 17.11 -13.18 -1.56
C LEU A 31 18.18 -12.27 -2.16
N TYR A 32 17.81 -11.07 -2.60
CA TYR A 32 18.71 -10.10 -3.23
C TYR A 32 19.88 -9.74 -2.31
N ILE A 33 19.58 -9.35 -1.06
CA ILE A 33 20.58 -9.01 -0.05
C ILE A 33 21.35 -10.27 0.40
N GLY A 34 20.67 -11.41 0.53
CA GLY A 34 21.30 -12.68 0.88
C GLY A 34 22.39 -13.06 -0.10
N ILE A 35 22.08 -13.06 -1.41
CA ILE A 35 23.07 -13.34 -2.46
C ILE A 35 24.19 -12.30 -2.44
N LEU A 36 23.84 -11.01 -2.35
CA LEU A 36 24.82 -9.93 -2.35
C LEU A 36 25.84 -10.05 -1.21
N LEU A 37 25.37 -10.33 0.02
CA LEU A 37 26.23 -10.48 1.20
C LEU A 37 27.05 -11.77 1.19
N THR A 38 26.47 -12.85 0.66
CA THR A 38 27.12 -14.16 0.61
C THR A 38 28.20 -14.16 -0.46
N PHE A 39 27.88 -13.73 -1.68
CA PHE A 39 28.85 -13.63 -2.76
C PHE A 39 29.88 -12.55 -2.47
N GLY A 40 29.47 -11.41 -1.89
CA GLY A 40 30.39 -10.38 -1.45
C GLY A 40 31.42 -10.88 -0.42
N ARG A 41 30.99 -11.78 0.48
CA ARG A 41 31.91 -12.46 1.42
C ARG A 41 32.87 -13.41 0.70
N LEU A 42 32.35 -14.29 -0.16
CA LEU A 42 33.16 -15.25 -0.92
C LEU A 42 34.17 -14.56 -1.86
N TYR A 43 33.86 -13.37 -2.37
CA TYR A 43 34.81 -12.53 -3.11
C TYR A 43 35.87 -11.91 -2.19
N ALA A 44 35.48 -11.42 -1.01
CA ALA A 44 36.41 -10.81 -0.05
C ALA A 44 37.40 -11.83 0.53
N GLU A 45 36.94 -13.05 0.80
CA GLU A 45 37.74 -14.20 1.25
C GLU A 45 38.49 -14.88 0.08
N SER A 46 38.40 -14.33 -1.13
CA SER A 46 39.05 -14.82 -2.36
C SER A 46 38.67 -16.23 -2.81
N GLU A 47 37.61 -16.84 -2.26
CA GLU A 47 37.12 -18.16 -2.67
C GLU A 47 36.66 -18.18 -4.13
N ILE A 48 35.87 -17.17 -4.54
CA ILE A 48 35.42 -17.06 -5.94
C ILE A 48 36.60 -16.76 -6.88
N THR A 49 37.63 -16.06 -6.39
CA THR A 49 38.86 -15.81 -7.17
C THR A 49 39.59 -17.12 -7.45
N VAL A 50 39.72 -18.00 -6.44
CA VAL A 50 40.32 -19.33 -6.59
C VAL A 50 39.46 -20.22 -7.51
N MET A 51 38.14 -20.20 -7.35
CA MET A 51 37.21 -20.93 -8.24
C MET A 51 37.39 -20.52 -9.72
N ASN A 52 37.50 -19.22 -9.99
CA ASN A 52 37.74 -18.73 -11.34
C ASN A 52 39.13 -19.16 -11.87
N ALA A 53 40.14 -19.26 -11.00
CA ALA A 53 41.48 -19.72 -11.38
C ALA A 53 41.53 -21.23 -11.71
N THR A 54 40.67 -22.04 -11.10
CA THR A 54 40.55 -23.49 -11.39
C THR A 54 39.60 -23.79 -12.55
N GLY A 55 39.04 -22.78 -13.20
CA GLY A 55 38.17 -22.91 -14.37
C GLY A 55 36.67 -22.97 -14.07
N ILE A 56 36.25 -22.80 -12.81
CA ILE A 56 34.84 -22.66 -12.45
C ILE A 56 34.41 -21.22 -12.75
N GLY A 57 33.74 -21.01 -13.88
CA GLY A 57 33.29 -19.68 -14.30
C GLY A 57 32.02 -19.18 -13.59
N ASN A 58 31.71 -17.90 -13.82
CA ASN A 58 30.52 -17.21 -13.28
C ASN A 58 29.17 -17.89 -13.60
N ALA A 59 29.12 -18.77 -14.61
CA ALA A 59 27.92 -19.55 -14.93
C ALA A 59 27.51 -20.50 -13.77
N PHE A 60 28.48 -21.02 -13.01
CA PHE A 60 28.18 -21.84 -11.83
C PHE A 60 27.47 -21.02 -10.75
N LEU A 61 27.99 -19.82 -10.44
CA LEU A 61 27.39 -18.90 -9.47
C LEU A 61 25.98 -18.48 -9.90
N MET A 62 25.81 -18.17 -11.19
CA MET A 62 24.51 -17.80 -11.73
C MET A 62 23.49 -18.95 -11.65
N ARG A 63 23.90 -20.20 -11.93
CA ARG A 63 23.03 -21.38 -11.78
C ARG A 63 22.61 -21.59 -10.32
N ALA A 64 23.54 -21.47 -9.37
CA ALA A 64 23.24 -21.60 -7.95
C ALA A 64 22.26 -20.51 -7.47
N ALA A 65 22.49 -19.26 -7.88
CA ALA A 65 21.61 -18.14 -7.58
C ALA A 65 20.22 -18.32 -8.21
N LEU A 66 20.13 -18.76 -9.46
CA LEU A 66 18.86 -19.03 -10.14
C LEU A 66 18.08 -20.18 -9.50
N TYR A 67 18.76 -21.22 -9.01
CA TYR A 67 18.10 -22.30 -8.29
C TYR A 67 17.40 -21.79 -7.03
N LEU A 68 18.09 -20.96 -6.23
CA LEU A 68 17.48 -20.29 -5.08
C LEU A 68 16.34 -19.35 -5.51
N ALA A 69 16.51 -18.61 -6.61
CA ALA A 69 15.48 -17.72 -7.13
C ALA A 69 14.20 -18.47 -7.52
N VAL A 70 14.29 -19.66 -8.11
CA VAL A 70 13.13 -20.48 -8.44
C VAL A 70 12.39 -20.94 -7.18
N ILE A 71 13.12 -21.34 -6.13
CA ILE A 71 12.53 -21.72 -4.84
C ILE A 71 11.80 -20.51 -4.23
N THR A 72 12.47 -19.37 -4.12
CA THR A 72 11.87 -18.16 -3.54
C THR A 72 10.73 -17.62 -4.40
N ALA A 73 10.83 -17.69 -5.74
CA ALA A 73 9.77 -17.28 -6.65
C ALA A 73 8.53 -18.18 -6.53
N SER A 74 8.71 -19.48 -6.28
CA SER A 74 7.59 -20.40 -6.04
C SER A 74 6.85 -20.05 -4.76
N VAL A 75 7.57 -19.76 -3.67
CA VAL A 75 6.99 -19.29 -2.41
C VAL A 75 6.30 -17.93 -2.58
N ALA A 76 6.92 -17.00 -3.31
CA ALA A 76 6.36 -15.69 -3.58
C ALA A 76 5.11 -15.78 -4.49
N ALA A 77 5.08 -16.69 -5.46
CA ALA A 77 3.93 -16.93 -6.32
C ALA A 77 2.74 -17.44 -5.50
N PHE A 78 2.98 -18.43 -4.62
CA PHE A 78 1.95 -18.91 -3.71
C PHE A 78 1.45 -17.79 -2.79
N ASN A 79 2.37 -16.99 -2.23
CA ASN A 79 2.02 -15.86 -1.39
C ASN A 79 1.19 -14.81 -2.16
N SER A 80 1.61 -14.44 -3.37
CA SER A 80 1.00 -13.37 -4.17
C SER A 80 -0.36 -13.75 -4.76
N PHE A 81 -0.53 -14.98 -5.22
CA PHE A 81 -1.76 -15.38 -5.90
C PHE A 81 -2.84 -15.92 -4.96
N TRP A 82 -2.48 -16.43 -3.78
CA TRP A 82 -3.43 -17.08 -2.87
C TRP A 82 -3.42 -16.49 -1.47
N LEU A 83 -2.26 -16.40 -0.82
CA LEU A 83 -2.18 -16.00 0.59
C LEU A 83 -2.50 -14.51 0.80
N ALA A 84 -1.91 -13.63 0.00
CA ALA A 84 -2.08 -12.18 0.12
C ALA A 84 -3.54 -11.74 -0.14
N PRO A 85 -4.24 -12.20 -1.20
CA PRO A 85 -5.64 -11.84 -1.42
C PRO A 85 -6.55 -12.37 -0.32
N TRP A 86 -6.33 -13.61 0.15
CA TRP A 86 -7.09 -14.19 1.26
C TRP A 86 -6.91 -13.40 2.55
N SER A 87 -5.68 -12.99 2.84
CA SER A 87 -5.33 -12.24 4.04
C SER A 87 -5.92 -10.82 4.01
N ALA A 88 -5.79 -10.13 2.88
CA ALA A 88 -6.37 -8.80 2.67
C ALA A 88 -7.92 -8.84 2.74
N ASP A 89 -8.54 -9.92 2.27
CA ASP A 89 -9.99 -10.10 2.41
C ASP A 89 -10.42 -10.29 3.87
N LYS A 90 -9.67 -11.09 4.64
CA LYS A 90 -9.95 -11.27 6.07
C LYS A 90 -9.72 -10.01 6.88
N GLU A 91 -8.68 -9.25 6.55
CA GLU A 91 -8.43 -7.94 7.14
C GLU A 91 -9.58 -6.96 6.84
N ALA A 92 -10.03 -6.90 5.58
CA ALA A 92 -11.15 -6.04 5.19
C ALA A 92 -12.46 -6.40 5.91
N GLN A 93 -12.77 -7.70 6.04
CA GLN A 93 -13.94 -8.18 6.78
C GLN A 93 -13.87 -7.79 8.27
N LEU A 94 -12.71 -7.96 8.90
CA LEU A 94 -12.51 -7.62 10.30
C LEU A 94 -12.65 -6.10 10.53
N MET A 95 -12.11 -5.28 9.62
CA MET A 95 -12.24 -3.83 9.67
C MET A 95 -13.68 -3.36 9.44
N GLU A 96 -14.43 -4.02 8.57
CA GLU A 96 -15.85 -3.73 8.34
C GLU A 96 -16.70 -4.10 9.56
N GLN A 97 -16.44 -5.26 10.17
CA GLN A 97 -17.07 -5.67 11.43
C GLN A 97 -16.80 -4.64 12.54
N LEU A 98 -15.55 -4.24 12.73
CA LEU A 98 -15.16 -3.21 13.70
C LEU A 98 -15.87 -1.88 13.45
N ALA A 99 -15.89 -1.43 12.19
CA ALA A 99 -16.57 -0.19 11.83
C ALA A 99 -18.08 -0.27 12.11
N SER A 100 -18.70 -1.44 11.97
CA SER A 100 -20.13 -1.65 12.22
C SER A 100 -20.47 -1.80 13.71
N GLU A 101 -19.62 -2.45 14.49
CA GLU A 101 -19.80 -2.60 15.93
C GLU A 101 -19.54 -1.27 16.66
N ASN A 102 -18.49 -0.56 16.25
CA ASN A 102 -18.09 0.75 16.76
C ASN A 102 -18.72 1.91 15.97
N ASN A 103 -19.93 1.72 15.39
CA ASN A 103 -20.67 2.74 14.63
C ASN A 103 -20.91 4.08 15.40
N VAL A 104 -20.55 4.14 16.68
CA VAL A 104 -20.69 5.31 17.57
C VAL A 104 -19.35 6.04 17.80
N ASP A 105 -18.21 5.49 17.38
CA ASP A 105 -16.87 6.08 17.55
C ASP A 105 -16.52 7.15 16.50
N LEU A 106 -17.42 7.46 15.57
CA LEU A 106 -17.22 8.51 14.56
C LEU A 106 -17.27 9.92 15.15
N VAL A 107 -17.72 10.08 16.40
CA VAL A 107 -17.68 11.35 17.12
C VAL A 107 -16.94 11.13 18.43
N LYS A 108 -15.65 11.47 18.47
CA LYS A 108 -14.88 11.40 19.72
C LYS A 108 -15.54 12.34 20.74
N LYS A 109 -15.95 11.80 21.88
CA LYS A 109 -16.50 12.56 23.01
C LYS A 109 -15.62 13.76 23.37
N GLY A 110 -16.24 14.88 23.73
CA GLY A 110 -15.54 16.07 24.23
C GLY A 110 -14.72 16.85 23.20
N SER A 111 -14.92 16.63 21.90
CA SER A 111 -14.27 17.39 20.82
C SER A 111 -15.25 17.79 19.73
N PHE A 112 -15.00 18.94 19.10
CA PHE A 112 -15.82 19.44 17.98
C PHE A 112 -15.38 18.79 16.67
N HIS A 113 -16.29 18.05 16.03
CA HIS A 113 -16.04 17.37 14.75
C HIS A 113 -16.77 18.07 13.61
N ARG A 114 -16.11 18.23 12.47
CA ARG A 114 -16.77 18.71 11.24
C ARG A 114 -17.32 17.53 10.46
N THR A 115 -18.55 17.70 9.98
CA THR A 115 -19.19 16.81 9.02
C THR A 115 -18.34 16.71 7.73
N PRO A 116 -18.30 15.57 7.00
CA PRO A 116 -17.55 15.46 5.73
C PRO A 116 -17.90 16.52 4.67
N ASP A 117 -19.16 16.98 4.66
CA ASP A 117 -19.65 18.09 3.81
C ASP A 117 -19.15 19.49 4.26
N GLY A 118 -18.46 19.58 5.41
CA GLY A 118 -17.95 20.83 5.98
C GLY A 118 -19.02 21.83 6.43
N SER A 119 -20.30 21.48 6.29
CA SER A 119 -21.46 22.36 6.51
C SER A 119 -21.91 22.43 7.97
N SER A 120 -21.59 21.40 8.76
CA SER A 120 -22.03 21.27 10.17
C SER A 120 -20.87 20.87 11.10
N VAL A 121 -20.90 21.38 12.33
CA VAL A 121 -20.02 21.02 13.44
C VAL A 121 -20.85 20.27 14.48
N ILE A 122 -20.36 19.13 14.96
CA ILE A 122 -21.03 18.27 15.94
C ILE A 122 -20.16 18.20 17.18
N PHE A 123 -20.77 18.34 18.35
CA PHE A 123 -20.16 18.13 19.66
C PHE A 123 -21.05 17.21 20.49
N ILE A 124 -20.42 16.27 21.17
CA ILE A 124 -21.08 15.30 22.03
C ILE A 124 -20.28 15.23 23.33
N ASP A 125 -20.98 15.45 24.43
CA ASP A 125 -20.39 15.46 25.76
C ASP A 125 -20.04 14.04 26.22
N GLU A 126 -21.04 13.15 26.20
CA GLU A 126 -20.90 11.78 26.70
C GLU A 126 -21.59 10.76 25.78
N ILE A 127 -21.02 9.56 25.71
CA ILE A 127 -21.55 8.43 24.93
C ILE A 127 -21.65 7.24 25.88
N GLN A 128 -22.86 6.76 26.12
CA GLN A 128 -23.16 5.60 26.97
C GLN A 128 -24.01 4.60 26.18
N GLU A 129 -23.54 3.36 26.00
CA GLU A 129 -24.28 2.27 25.35
C GLU A 129 -24.98 2.66 24.03
N LYS A 130 -24.25 3.36 23.14
CA LYS A 130 -24.73 3.87 21.84
C LYS A 130 -25.78 5.00 21.90
N LYS A 131 -26.08 5.53 23.09
CA LYS A 131 -26.82 6.77 23.28
C LYS A 131 -25.87 7.93 23.52
N LEU A 132 -26.13 9.03 22.82
CA LEU A 132 -25.44 10.30 22.95
C LEU A 132 -26.13 11.13 24.02
N LYS A 133 -25.36 11.80 24.87
CA LYS A 133 -25.85 12.79 25.84
C LYS A 133 -25.32 14.17 25.48
N ASN A 134 -26.16 15.19 25.66
CA ASN A 134 -25.85 16.60 25.37
C ASN A 134 -25.25 16.76 23.96
N VAL A 135 -26.10 16.56 22.95
CA VAL A 135 -25.69 16.70 21.55
C VAL A 135 -25.84 18.16 21.14
N PHE A 136 -24.78 18.72 20.58
CA PHE A 136 -24.76 20.07 20.01
C PHE A 136 -24.38 19.98 18.53
N ILE A 137 -25.20 20.57 17.66
CA ILE A 137 -24.94 20.66 16.23
C ILE A 137 -25.02 22.12 15.80
N ALA A 138 -23.97 22.63 15.18
CA ALA A 138 -23.94 23.98 14.62
C ALA A 138 -23.78 23.91 13.09
N GLN A 139 -24.76 24.45 12.37
CA GLN A 139 -24.74 24.64 10.93
C GLN A 139 -24.46 26.11 10.64
N ILE A 140 -23.21 26.41 10.33
CA ILE A 140 -22.75 27.81 10.19
C ILE A 140 -22.96 28.33 8.76
N ARG A 141 -22.99 27.43 7.76
CA ARG A 141 -23.20 27.80 6.37
C ARG A 141 -24.68 27.63 5.98
N PRO A 142 -25.31 28.65 5.38
CA PRO A 142 -26.65 28.51 4.84
C PRO A 142 -26.64 27.51 3.67
N LYS A 143 -27.61 26.59 3.63
CA LYS A 143 -27.74 25.56 2.59
C LYS A 143 -29.12 25.67 1.93
N ASN A 144 -29.15 25.90 0.62
CA ASN A 144 -30.31 25.95 -0.29
C ASN A 144 -31.48 26.89 0.05
N SER A 145 -31.68 27.32 1.30
CA SER A 145 -32.61 28.37 1.77
C SER A 145 -32.62 28.50 3.31
N THR A 146 -31.95 27.59 4.05
CA THR A 146 -31.98 27.61 5.53
C THR A 146 -30.96 28.59 6.09
N LEU A 147 -31.39 29.39 7.07
CA LEU A 147 -30.51 30.23 7.88
C LEU A 147 -29.52 29.38 8.68
N PRO A 148 -28.39 29.96 9.13
CA PRO A 148 -27.53 29.31 10.12
C PRO A 148 -28.35 28.83 11.31
N SER A 149 -28.04 27.64 11.80
CA SER A 149 -28.82 27.03 12.88
C SER A 149 -27.98 26.29 13.89
N ILE A 150 -28.41 26.33 15.14
CA ILE A 150 -27.78 25.66 16.26
C ILE A 150 -28.84 24.75 16.90
N LEU A 151 -28.51 23.47 17.04
CA LEU A 151 -29.37 22.47 17.65
C LEU A 151 -28.71 21.99 18.93
N PHE A 152 -29.49 21.90 19.99
CA PHE A 152 -29.07 21.32 21.26
C PHE A 152 -30.11 20.31 21.73
N SER A 153 -29.68 19.10 22.10
CA SER A 153 -30.57 18.07 22.62
C SER A 153 -29.96 17.37 23.84
N ASN A 154 -30.81 16.92 24.75
CA ASN A 154 -30.39 16.19 25.94
C ASN A 154 -29.87 14.78 25.59
N SER A 155 -30.48 14.16 24.59
CA SER A 155 -30.09 12.83 24.13
C SER A 155 -30.18 12.68 22.62
N GLY A 156 -29.52 11.66 22.07
CA GLY A 156 -29.63 11.28 20.68
C GLY A 156 -29.05 9.89 20.39
N ASP A 157 -29.33 9.37 19.21
CA ASP A 157 -28.76 8.15 18.66
C ASP A 157 -28.33 8.37 17.21
N ILE A 158 -27.32 7.62 16.78
CA ILE A 158 -26.86 7.62 15.38
C ILE A 158 -27.24 6.28 14.78
N LYS A 159 -27.97 6.33 13.67
CA LYS A 159 -28.32 5.16 12.86
C LYS A 159 -27.73 5.31 11.47
N ILE A 160 -27.30 4.19 10.91
CA ILE A 160 -26.91 4.11 9.51
C ILE A 160 -28.06 3.43 8.77
N THR A 161 -28.69 4.16 7.83
CA THR A 161 -29.73 3.61 6.96
C THR A 161 -29.13 2.57 6.02
N SER A 162 -29.94 1.64 5.50
CA SER A 162 -29.55 0.69 4.45
C SER A 162 -28.87 1.35 3.23
N ASP A 163 -29.22 2.61 2.96
CA ASP A 163 -28.62 3.44 1.89
C ASP A 163 -27.27 4.08 2.27
N GLY A 164 -26.67 3.70 3.40
CA GLY A 164 -25.40 4.24 3.93
C GLY A 164 -25.44 5.70 4.40
N ARG A 165 -26.64 6.31 4.43
CA ARG A 165 -26.86 7.61 5.07
C ARG A 165 -26.71 7.47 6.58
N GLN A 166 -25.96 8.39 7.18
CA GLN A 166 -25.83 8.52 8.62
C GLN A 166 -26.87 9.53 9.10
N VAL A 167 -27.84 9.04 9.86
CA VAL A 167 -28.93 9.83 10.43
C VAL A 167 -28.67 9.95 11.92
N ILE A 168 -28.58 11.18 12.41
CA ILE A 168 -28.62 11.45 13.84
C ILE A 168 -30.07 11.76 14.22
N THR A 169 -30.58 11.04 15.20
CA THR A 169 -31.88 11.29 15.79
C THR A 169 -31.63 11.90 17.15
N MET A 170 -32.19 13.07 17.39
CA MET A 170 -32.03 13.84 18.62
C MET A 170 -33.36 13.91 19.34
N TYR A 171 -33.35 13.65 20.64
CA TYR A 171 -34.56 13.66 21.47
C TYR A 171 -34.55 14.84 22.43
N GLN A 172 -35.74 15.43 22.59
CA GLN A 172 -36.03 16.51 23.54
C GLN A 172 -35.02 17.66 23.42
N GLY A 173 -35.07 18.36 22.29
CA GLY A 173 -34.12 19.41 21.97
C GLY A 173 -34.77 20.71 21.53
N ARG A 174 -33.91 21.68 21.25
CA ARG A 174 -34.28 22.99 20.72
C ARG A 174 -33.38 23.31 19.54
N ARG A 175 -34.00 23.81 18.48
CA ARG A 175 -33.33 24.34 17.29
C ARG A 175 -33.49 25.85 17.28
N TYR A 176 -32.38 26.54 17.25
CA TYR A 176 -32.28 27.99 17.11
C TYR A 176 -31.83 28.29 15.70
N GLU A 177 -32.69 28.91 14.90
CA GLU A 177 -32.34 29.39 13.56
C GLU A 177 -32.29 30.91 13.58
N GLY A 178 -31.20 31.47 13.09
CA GLY A 178 -30.98 32.91 13.12
C GLY A 178 -29.53 33.27 12.88
N VAL A 179 -29.26 34.55 12.65
CA VAL A 179 -27.91 35.08 12.49
C VAL A 179 -27.51 35.78 13.79
N PRO A 180 -26.29 35.56 14.33
CA PRO A 180 -25.83 36.19 15.57
C PRO A 180 -25.98 37.71 15.64
N THR A 181 -25.98 38.40 14.49
CA THR A 181 -26.09 39.86 14.37
C THR A 181 -27.52 40.38 14.32
N ARG A 182 -28.54 39.51 14.30
CA ARG A 182 -29.95 39.88 14.26
C ARG A 182 -30.73 39.25 15.41
N VAL A 183 -31.91 39.80 15.69
CA VAL A 183 -32.77 39.38 16.82
C VAL A 183 -33.92 38.47 16.34
N ASP A 184 -34.08 38.31 15.03
CA ASP A 184 -35.08 37.46 14.38
C ASP A 184 -34.69 35.97 14.49
N TYR A 185 -34.81 35.41 15.69
CA TYR A 185 -34.61 33.99 15.94
C TYR A 185 -35.91 33.20 15.81
N ARG A 186 -35.85 32.08 15.08
CA ARG A 186 -36.87 31.04 15.10
C ARG A 186 -36.43 29.94 16.04
N ILE A 187 -37.18 29.76 17.15
CA ILE A 187 -36.92 28.73 18.14
C ILE A 187 -37.94 27.61 17.96
N THR A 188 -37.46 26.42 17.57
CA THR A 188 -38.29 25.22 17.43
C THR A 188 -37.97 24.25 18.55
N LYS A 189 -38.97 23.93 19.38
CA LYS A 189 -38.87 22.84 20.36
C LYS A 189 -39.32 21.54 19.68
N PHE A 190 -38.52 20.49 19.79
CA PHE A 190 -38.82 19.19 19.19
C PHE A 190 -38.66 18.08 20.22
N ASP A 191 -39.55 17.09 20.16
CA ASP A 191 -39.43 15.87 20.95
C ASP A 191 -38.51 14.86 20.24
N GLU A 192 -38.56 14.82 18.91
CA GLU A 192 -37.70 14.02 18.05
C GLU A 192 -37.30 14.84 16.82
N TYR A 193 -36.02 14.81 16.47
CA TYR A 193 -35.50 15.47 15.28
C TYR A 193 -34.48 14.57 14.60
N GLU A 194 -34.74 14.24 13.33
CA GLU A 194 -33.82 13.50 12.50
C GLU A 194 -33.05 14.45 11.57
N GLY A 195 -31.72 14.35 11.59
CA GLY A 195 -30.82 15.08 10.72
C GLY A 195 -29.90 14.13 9.97
N VAL A 196 -29.74 14.33 8.66
CA VAL A 196 -28.69 13.63 7.91
C VAL A 196 -27.38 14.38 8.12
N ILE A 197 -26.48 13.79 8.92
CA ILE A 197 -25.15 14.35 9.19
C ILE A 197 -24.14 13.95 8.12
N GLY A 198 -24.45 12.98 7.28
CA GLY A 198 -23.55 12.60 6.21
C GLY A 198 -24.12 11.45 5.40
N GLN A 199 -23.62 11.32 4.19
CA GLN A 199 -23.78 10.11 3.42
C GLN A 199 -22.42 9.44 3.40
N ARG A 200 -22.30 8.28 4.07
CA ARG A 200 -21.20 7.39 3.72
C ARG A 200 -21.52 6.98 2.31
N GLY A 201 -20.75 7.47 1.33
CA GLY A 201 -20.96 7.06 -0.05
C GLY A 201 -21.01 5.54 -0.05
N THR A 202 -22.16 4.97 -0.41
CA THR A 202 -22.35 3.51 -0.57
C THR A 202 -21.65 2.98 -1.81
N LYS A 203 -20.65 3.70 -2.32
CA LYS A 203 -19.40 3.01 -2.58
C LYS A 203 -19.00 2.35 -1.25
N ARG A 204 -19.57 1.15 -0.96
CA ARG A 204 -18.78 0.01 -0.46
C ARG A 204 -17.42 0.30 -1.04
N LYS A 205 -16.44 0.70 -0.21
CA LYS A 205 -15.07 0.86 -0.68
C LYS A 205 -14.87 -0.44 -1.41
N GLY A 206 -14.90 -0.41 -2.75
CA GLY A 206 -15.00 -1.64 -3.54
C GLY A 206 -13.89 -2.49 -2.99
N ARG A 207 -14.21 -3.73 -2.57
CA ARG A 207 -13.28 -4.63 -1.88
C ARG A 207 -11.89 -4.33 -2.42
N ALA A 208 -10.97 -3.84 -1.56
CA ALA A 208 -9.72 -3.25 -2.02
C ALA A 208 -9.15 -4.15 -3.11
N TRP A 209 -8.70 -3.60 -4.25
CA TRP A 209 -8.35 -4.44 -5.41
C TRP A 209 -7.34 -5.55 -5.05
N GLU A 210 -6.53 -5.30 -4.01
CA GLU A 210 -5.62 -6.21 -3.32
C GLU A 210 -6.29 -7.46 -2.70
N ALA A 211 -7.54 -7.38 -2.26
CA ALA A 211 -8.33 -8.44 -1.63
C ALA A 211 -9.15 -9.27 -2.64
N ILE A 212 -9.15 -8.90 -3.92
CA ILE A 212 -9.90 -9.65 -4.94
C ILE A 212 -9.11 -10.92 -5.34
N PRO A 213 -9.79 -12.09 -5.42
CA PRO A 213 -9.17 -13.31 -5.90
C PRO A 213 -8.57 -13.14 -7.30
N THR A 214 -7.39 -13.73 -7.51
CA THR A 214 -6.65 -13.58 -8.76
C THR A 214 -7.42 -14.07 -9.99
N LEU A 215 -8.27 -15.08 -9.82
CA LEU A 215 -9.09 -15.62 -10.91
C LEU A 215 -10.19 -14.63 -11.36
N GLU A 216 -10.76 -13.87 -10.42
CA GLU A 216 -11.78 -12.86 -10.70
C GLU A 216 -11.17 -11.61 -11.36
N LEU A 217 -9.92 -11.27 -11.02
CA LEU A 217 -9.16 -10.20 -11.67
C LEU A 217 -8.90 -10.46 -13.16
N LEU A 218 -8.75 -11.73 -13.56
CA LEU A 218 -8.46 -12.10 -14.95
C LEU A 218 -9.64 -11.80 -15.89
N SER A 219 -10.87 -11.96 -15.39
CA SER A 219 -12.10 -11.76 -16.15
C SER A 219 -12.58 -10.30 -16.15
N ASN A 220 -12.02 -9.45 -15.29
CA ASN A 220 -12.50 -8.09 -15.09
C ASN A 220 -11.78 -7.10 -16.03
N PRO A 221 -12.51 -6.38 -16.92
CA PRO A 221 -11.89 -5.47 -17.89
C PRO A 221 -11.42 -4.14 -17.29
N VAL A 222 -11.69 -3.89 -16.00
CA VAL A 222 -11.37 -2.63 -15.31
C VAL A 222 -9.85 -2.42 -15.21
N ALA A 223 -9.39 -1.19 -15.46
CA ALA A 223 -7.97 -0.83 -15.49
C ALA A 223 -7.27 -1.12 -14.15
N GLN A 224 -7.94 -0.85 -13.02
CA GLN A 224 -7.45 -1.14 -11.67
C GLN A 224 -7.25 -2.64 -11.43
N ALA A 225 -8.17 -3.48 -11.93
CA ALA A 225 -8.05 -4.94 -11.81
C ALA A 225 -6.85 -5.48 -12.59
N ARG A 226 -6.63 -4.94 -13.80
CA ARG A 226 -5.46 -5.29 -14.63
C ARG A 226 -4.14 -4.81 -14.02
N ALA A 227 -4.12 -3.62 -13.41
CA ALA A 227 -2.94 -3.10 -12.71
C ALA A 227 -2.53 -4.02 -11.56
N GLU A 228 -3.49 -4.46 -10.75
CA GLU A 228 -3.23 -5.36 -9.62
C GLU A 228 -2.75 -6.74 -10.09
N LEU A 229 -3.33 -7.28 -11.17
CA LEU A 229 -2.86 -8.54 -11.76
C LEU A 229 -1.42 -8.41 -12.27
N GLN A 230 -1.11 -7.34 -13.01
CA GLN A 230 0.24 -7.06 -13.49
C GLN A 230 1.23 -6.84 -12.35
N TRP A 231 0.79 -6.21 -11.26
CA TRP A 231 1.57 -6.01 -10.04
C TRP A 231 1.97 -7.36 -9.43
N ARG A 232 1.01 -8.26 -9.20
CA ARG A 232 1.25 -9.60 -8.64
C ARG A 232 2.22 -10.41 -9.50
N ILE A 233 2.00 -10.42 -10.82
CA ILE A 233 2.90 -11.11 -11.76
C ILE A 233 4.30 -10.51 -11.73
N SER A 234 4.40 -9.19 -11.71
CA SER A 234 5.69 -8.50 -11.71
C SER A 234 6.48 -8.74 -10.43
N LEU A 235 5.82 -8.83 -9.27
CA LEU A 235 6.48 -9.18 -8.01
C LEU A 235 7.15 -10.56 -8.08
N VAL A 236 6.46 -11.56 -8.62
CA VAL A 236 7.03 -12.90 -8.80
C VAL A 236 8.15 -12.89 -9.84
N LEU A 237 7.95 -12.18 -10.95
CA LEU A 237 8.94 -12.05 -12.02
C LEU A 237 10.18 -11.26 -11.59
N SER A 238 10.05 -10.34 -10.64
CA SER A 238 11.16 -9.54 -10.13
C SER A 238 12.25 -10.38 -9.49
N ILE A 239 11.89 -11.52 -8.88
CA ILE A 239 12.84 -12.38 -8.14
C ILE A 239 13.94 -12.92 -9.04
N PRO A 240 13.64 -13.64 -10.15
CA PRO A 240 14.69 -14.10 -11.07
C PRO A 240 15.41 -12.92 -11.75
N LEU A 241 14.71 -11.83 -12.09
CA LEU A 241 15.32 -10.67 -12.75
C LEU A 241 16.37 -9.97 -11.86
N LEU A 242 16.00 -9.67 -10.63
CA LEU A 242 16.89 -9.08 -9.62
C LEU A 242 18.03 -10.04 -9.27
N THR A 243 17.78 -11.35 -9.28
CA THR A 243 18.83 -12.35 -9.07
C THR A 243 19.86 -12.33 -10.20
N ILE A 244 19.44 -12.30 -11.46
CA ILE A 244 20.36 -12.20 -12.60
C ILE A 244 21.19 -10.91 -12.52
N LEU A 245 20.57 -9.82 -12.06
CA LEU A 245 21.23 -8.53 -11.91
C LEU A 245 22.23 -8.50 -10.75
N VAL A 246 21.91 -9.11 -9.60
CA VAL A 246 22.73 -9.00 -8.37
C VAL A 246 24.03 -9.78 -8.45
N VAL A 247 24.06 -10.92 -9.13
CA VAL A 247 25.24 -11.79 -9.24
C VAL A 247 26.49 -11.05 -9.73
N PRO A 248 26.47 -10.35 -10.89
CA PRO A 248 27.63 -9.57 -11.33
C PRO A 248 27.87 -8.32 -10.47
N LEU A 249 26.82 -7.76 -9.86
CA LEU A 249 26.93 -6.60 -8.98
C LEU A 249 27.63 -6.92 -7.65
N ALA A 250 27.58 -8.18 -7.20
CA ALA A 250 28.20 -8.65 -5.96
C ALA A 250 29.73 -8.78 -6.03
N THR A 251 30.34 -8.57 -7.20
CA THR A 251 31.80 -8.65 -7.43
C THR A 251 32.55 -7.56 -6.66
N VAL A 252 32.95 -7.79 -5.41
CA VAL A 252 33.77 -6.81 -4.67
C VAL A 252 35.26 -7.10 -4.87
N ASN A 253 36.05 -6.05 -5.11
CA ASN A 253 37.51 -6.17 -5.04
C ASN A 253 37.91 -6.37 -3.57
N SER A 254 38.89 -7.23 -3.29
CA SER A 254 39.39 -7.50 -1.93
C SER A 254 39.80 -6.24 -1.15
N ARG A 255 40.08 -5.14 -1.86
CA ARG A 255 40.45 -3.82 -1.32
C ARG A 255 39.28 -2.86 -1.04
N GLN A 256 38.06 -3.13 -1.50
CA GLN A 256 36.92 -2.21 -1.40
C GLN A 256 36.02 -2.45 -0.16
N GLY A 257 36.38 -3.40 0.70
CA GLY A 257 35.58 -3.78 1.87
C GLY A 257 34.29 -4.52 1.51
N ARG A 258 33.82 -5.40 2.40
CA ARG A 258 32.66 -6.28 2.19
C ARG A 258 31.37 -5.54 1.80
N PHE A 259 31.25 -4.27 2.17
CA PHE A 259 30.03 -3.45 1.99
C PHE A 259 30.12 -2.45 0.83
N GLY A 260 31.24 -2.38 0.10
CA GLY A 260 31.49 -1.31 -0.89
C GLY A 260 30.48 -1.22 -2.04
N LYS A 261 29.82 -2.33 -2.41
CA LYS A 261 28.82 -2.37 -3.48
C LYS A 261 27.36 -2.45 -3.00
N ILE A 262 27.12 -2.43 -1.69
CA ILE A 262 25.75 -2.54 -1.14
C ILE A 262 24.91 -1.30 -1.43
N GLY A 263 25.48 -0.10 -1.31
CA GLY A 263 24.77 1.15 -1.60
C GLY A 263 24.18 1.19 -3.02
N PRO A 264 25.00 1.01 -4.07
CA PRO A 264 24.50 0.95 -5.45
C PRO A 264 23.47 -0.15 -5.69
N ALA A 265 23.66 -1.34 -5.09
CA ALA A 265 22.72 -2.45 -5.21
C ALA A 265 21.35 -2.12 -4.61
N ILE A 266 21.33 -1.54 -3.40
CA ILE A 266 20.09 -1.08 -2.75
C ILE A 266 19.42 0.02 -3.58
N LEU A 267 20.18 0.95 -4.14
CA LEU A 267 19.62 1.99 -5.02
C LEU A 267 18.94 1.41 -6.26
N VAL A 268 19.52 0.40 -6.90
CA VAL A 268 18.87 -0.28 -8.05
C VAL A 268 17.60 -0.99 -7.62
N TYR A 269 17.61 -1.68 -6.48
CA TYR A 269 16.42 -2.32 -5.92
C TYR A 269 15.31 -1.31 -5.65
N LEU A 270 15.63 -0.22 -4.94
CA LEU A 270 14.67 0.84 -4.62
C LEU A 270 14.15 1.52 -5.89
N ALA A 271 15.01 1.83 -6.86
CA ALA A 271 14.61 2.43 -8.12
C ALA A 271 13.62 1.53 -8.87
N TYR A 272 13.85 0.21 -8.89
CA TYR A 272 12.93 -0.75 -9.50
C TYR A 272 11.57 -0.76 -8.79
N PHE A 273 11.54 -0.91 -7.46
CA PHE A 273 10.29 -0.96 -6.70
C PHE A 273 9.51 0.35 -6.72
N LEU A 274 10.19 1.50 -6.69
CA LEU A 274 9.56 2.81 -6.84
C LEU A 274 8.99 3.00 -8.26
N SER A 275 9.71 2.56 -9.30
CA SER A 275 9.23 2.66 -10.69
C SER A 275 7.96 1.86 -10.89
N ILE A 276 7.94 0.61 -10.43
CA ILE A 276 6.76 -0.24 -10.61
C ILE A 276 5.58 0.24 -9.76
N SER A 277 5.84 0.76 -8.55
CA SER A 277 4.80 1.36 -7.70
C SER A 277 4.22 2.64 -8.32
N ALA A 278 5.06 3.48 -8.92
CA ALA A 278 4.62 4.69 -9.61
C ALA A 278 3.74 4.35 -10.83
N ILE A 279 4.10 3.31 -11.58
CA ILE A 279 3.28 2.83 -12.71
C ILE A 279 1.95 2.24 -12.22
N LYS A 280 1.94 1.48 -11.11
CA LYS A 280 0.69 0.99 -10.50
C LYS A 280 -0.26 2.15 -10.23
N SER A 281 0.22 3.16 -9.51
CA SER A 281 -0.56 4.37 -9.19
C SER A 281 -1.03 5.10 -10.46
N ALA A 282 -0.18 5.24 -11.47
CA ALA A 282 -0.53 5.92 -12.71
C ALA A 282 -1.59 5.17 -13.54
N ILE A 283 -1.63 3.83 -13.47
CA ILE A 283 -2.69 3.04 -14.11
C ILE A 283 -4.00 3.16 -13.32
N GLU A 284 -3.94 3.21 -11.99
CA GLU A 284 -5.11 3.39 -11.11
C GLU A 284 -5.80 4.75 -11.35
N ASP A 285 -5.02 5.80 -11.59
CA ASP A 285 -5.48 7.15 -11.94
C ASP A 285 -5.91 7.29 -13.43
N SER A 286 -5.93 6.20 -14.19
CA SER A 286 -6.28 6.13 -15.63
C SER A 286 -5.41 6.96 -16.58
N SER A 287 -4.20 7.34 -16.14
CA SER A 287 -3.27 8.16 -16.91
C SER A 287 -2.54 7.37 -18.02
N ILE A 288 -2.36 6.05 -17.82
CA ILE A 288 -1.61 5.17 -18.74
C ILE A 288 -2.53 4.08 -19.30
N PHE A 289 -2.34 3.73 -20.57
CA PHE A 289 -2.99 2.57 -21.18
C PHE A 289 -2.66 1.28 -20.41
N SER A 290 -3.71 0.67 -19.85
CA SER A 290 -3.66 -0.60 -19.09
C SER A 290 -2.97 -1.76 -19.84
N PHE A 291 -2.90 -1.71 -21.17
CA PHE A 291 -2.26 -2.73 -22.01
C PHE A 291 -0.72 -2.67 -21.98
N ILE A 292 -0.12 -1.47 -22.00
CA ILE A 292 1.34 -1.31 -21.92
C ILE A 292 1.81 -1.62 -20.49
N GLY A 293 1.05 -1.16 -19.50
CA GLY A 293 1.15 -1.66 -18.13
C GLY A 293 2.54 -1.55 -17.49
N MET A 294 2.88 -2.55 -16.68
CA MET A 294 4.17 -2.65 -15.95
C MET A 294 5.29 -3.36 -16.72
N TRP A 295 4.99 -3.91 -17.90
CA TRP A 295 5.92 -4.70 -18.71
C TRP A 295 7.20 -3.94 -19.11
N PRO A 296 7.16 -2.64 -19.49
CA PRO A 296 8.36 -1.92 -19.88
C PRO A 296 9.42 -1.90 -18.78
N VAL A 297 9.04 -1.75 -17.52
CA VAL A 297 10.00 -1.73 -16.39
C VAL A 297 10.67 -3.08 -16.20
N ASN A 298 9.91 -4.17 -16.30
CA ASN A 298 10.48 -5.52 -16.23
C ASN A 298 11.40 -5.82 -17.42
N ILE A 299 11.04 -5.36 -18.62
CA ILE A 299 11.87 -5.51 -19.82
C ILE A 299 13.17 -4.69 -19.70
N ILE A 300 13.08 -3.45 -19.23
CA ILE A 300 14.26 -2.60 -18.99
C ILE A 300 15.17 -3.26 -17.95
N LEU A 301 14.61 -3.78 -16.85
CA LEU A 301 15.38 -4.50 -15.84
C LEU A 301 16.06 -5.74 -16.43
N PHE A 302 15.34 -6.53 -17.24
CA PHE A 302 15.90 -7.70 -17.91
C PHE A 302 17.05 -7.33 -18.85
N ILE A 303 16.88 -6.30 -19.68
CA ILE A 303 17.92 -5.80 -20.58
C ILE A 303 19.14 -5.31 -19.77
N ALA A 304 18.93 -4.59 -18.67
CA ALA A 304 20.01 -4.16 -17.79
C ALA A 304 20.74 -5.35 -17.16
N ALA A 305 20.00 -6.34 -16.65
CA ALA A 305 20.55 -7.54 -16.02
C ALA A 305 21.38 -8.36 -17.01
N VAL A 306 20.84 -8.64 -18.19
CA VAL A 306 21.55 -9.36 -19.26
C VAL A 306 22.74 -8.55 -19.78
N GLY A 307 22.55 -7.24 -19.97
CA GLY A 307 23.60 -6.32 -20.41
C GLY A 307 24.81 -6.36 -19.48
N ILE A 308 24.61 -6.22 -18.17
CA ILE A 308 25.69 -6.29 -17.17
C ILE A 308 26.39 -7.65 -17.20
N ASN A 309 25.66 -8.76 -17.32
CA ASN A 309 26.27 -10.09 -17.42
C ASN A 309 27.11 -10.27 -18.70
N ILE A 310 26.65 -9.70 -19.82
CA ILE A 310 27.39 -9.75 -21.10
C ILE A 310 28.62 -8.84 -21.07
N LEU A 311 28.65 -7.76 -20.26
CA LEU A 311 29.82 -6.88 -20.17
C LEU A 311 31.10 -7.60 -19.73
N ASP A 312 30.98 -8.74 -19.04
CA ASP A 312 32.10 -9.60 -18.63
C ASP A 312 32.46 -10.69 -19.64
N SER A 313 31.69 -10.83 -20.72
CA SER A 313 31.96 -11.79 -21.78
C SER A 313 33.19 -11.42 -22.62
N THR A 314 33.86 -12.43 -23.17
CA THR A 314 35.04 -12.29 -24.02
C THR A 314 34.86 -11.35 -25.23
N PRO A 315 33.72 -11.30 -25.96
CA PRO A 315 33.56 -10.38 -27.08
C PRO A 315 33.51 -8.90 -26.63
N VAL A 316 32.86 -8.60 -25.50
CA VAL A 316 32.78 -7.22 -25.00
C VAL A 316 34.11 -6.74 -24.44
N ARG A 317 34.87 -7.63 -23.78
CA ARG A 317 36.25 -7.31 -23.34
C ARG A 317 37.15 -6.98 -24.54
N LYS A 318 37.13 -7.79 -25.60
CA LYS A 318 37.87 -7.49 -26.84
C LYS A 318 37.45 -6.16 -27.48
N PHE A 319 36.16 -5.82 -27.44
CA PHE A 319 35.67 -4.54 -27.95
C PHE A 319 36.14 -3.35 -27.09
N LYS A 320 36.07 -3.46 -25.75
CA LYS A 320 36.61 -2.44 -24.82
C LYS A 320 38.11 -2.25 -25.01
N ASP A 321 38.87 -3.32 -25.16
CA ASP A 321 40.31 -3.25 -25.41
C ASP A 321 40.61 -2.57 -26.75
N LYS A 322 39.86 -2.91 -27.82
CA LYS A 322 39.99 -2.26 -29.13
C LYS A 322 39.72 -0.75 -29.06
N ILE A 323 38.73 -0.31 -28.29
CA ILE A 323 38.45 1.12 -28.05
C ILE A 323 39.58 1.76 -27.24
N ARG A 324 40.10 1.08 -26.22
CA ARG A 324 41.19 1.58 -25.38
C ARG A 324 42.48 1.77 -26.19
N TYR A 325 42.84 0.80 -27.03
CA TYR A 325 43.97 0.92 -27.96
C TYR A 325 43.78 2.09 -28.93
N LYS A 326 42.57 2.28 -29.47
CA LYS A 326 42.26 3.39 -30.39
C LYS A 326 42.32 4.76 -29.72
N ARG A 327 42.06 4.86 -28.40
CA ARG A 327 42.23 6.09 -27.60
C ARG A 327 43.66 6.39 -27.19
N ILE A 328 44.53 5.39 -27.13
CA ILE A 328 45.95 5.55 -26.80
C ILE A 328 46.77 5.85 -28.06
N ALA A 329 46.28 5.41 -29.24
CA ALA A 329 46.90 5.64 -30.53
C ALA A 329 46.54 6.99 -31.19
N ASN A 330 45.60 7.75 -30.62
CA ASN A 330 45.24 9.12 -30.99
C ASN A 330 45.67 10.07 -29.87
#